data_AF-A0A433GXX5-F1
#
_entry.id   AF-A0A433GXX5-F1
#
_cell.length_a   1.000
_cell.length_b   1.000
_cell.length_c   1.000
_cell.angle_alpha   90.00
_cell.angle_beta   90.00
_cell.angle_gamma   90.00
#
_symmetry.space_group_name_H-M   'P 1'
#
loop_
_entity.id
_entity.type
_entity.pdbx_description
1 polymer ?
#
loop_
_entity_poly.entity_id
_entity_poly.type
_entity_poly.pdbx_seq_one_letter_code
_entity_poly.pdbx_strand_id
1 'polypeptide(L)'
;MGQTVKTWSPEMIRAWENTRPIVLNRLSRAQRTREVEDVMNEVWIAAAEGLDSFDEQRGSFQGWINGIAVRQSLRMVRSEARRGNTTEAIAQAASSGVSTVYDVVAEDFGDAVAGEVSDWAHVSEVLRMVRAAVSQRRLFDRSMRLILECDGDVGEAARRFGIAAPALRDSHRNVLDLARVIQRALSSYWRRREERVDRAVSFRDLLNCLPAESEESRAWIGTIARAVASRGGFGNVSAADVAQMTGMAEVTARHCLARTSWLLMIARTVLENGDLE
;
A
#
# COMPACT_ATOMS: atom_id res chain seq x y z
N MET A 1 -6.91 -40.73 20.33
CA MET A 1 -5.78 -39.77 20.31
C MET A 1 -6.38 -38.39 20.15
N GLY A 2 -6.32 -37.56 21.19
CA GLY A 2 -7.03 -36.28 21.24
C GLY A 2 -6.46 -35.26 20.27
N GLN A 3 -7.29 -34.79 19.33
CA GLN A 3 -7.01 -33.56 18.59
C GLN A 3 -7.04 -32.41 19.59
N THR A 4 -5.88 -31.81 19.87
CA THR A 4 -5.80 -30.53 20.55
C THR A 4 -6.43 -29.48 19.64
N VAL A 5 -7.68 -29.10 19.94
CA VAL A 5 -8.29 -27.90 19.35
C VAL A 5 -7.39 -26.73 19.74
N LYS A 6 -6.66 -26.17 18.76
CA LYS A 6 -5.81 -25.00 18.99
C LYS A 6 -6.72 -23.82 19.26
N THR A 7 -6.79 -23.43 20.53
CA THR A 7 -7.62 -22.32 20.97
C THR A 7 -7.01 -21.01 20.52
N TRP A 8 -7.76 -20.24 19.72
CA TRP A 8 -7.38 -18.89 19.33
C TRP A 8 -7.39 -17.96 20.53
N SER A 9 -6.37 -17.12 20.67
CA SER A 9 -6.37 -16.09 21.71
C SER A 9 -7.39 -14.99 21.38
N PRO A 10 -7.89 -14.24 22.38
CA PRO A 10 -8.76 -13.09 22.14
C PRO A 10 -8.13 -12.03 21.22
N GLU A 11 -6.81 -11.90 21.22
CA GLU A 11 -6.08 -10.98 20.33
C GLU A 11 -6.09 -11.47 18.89
N MET A 12 -5.98 -12.78 18.65
CA MET A 12 -6.07 -13.35 17.31
C MET A 12 -7.48 -13.23 16.72
N ILE A 13 -8.51 -13.40 17.56
CA ILE A 13 -9.91 -13.19 17.16
C ILE A 13 -10.12 -11.73 16.73
N ARG A 14 -9.67 -10.76 17.54
CA ARG A 14 -9.73 -9.35 17.18
C ARG A 14 -8.96 -9.04 15.89
N ALA A 15 -7.80 -9.67 15.70
CA ALA A 15 -7.01 -9.47 14.50
C ALA A 15 -7.73 -10.00 13.24
N TRP A 16 -8.45 -11.11 13.35
CA TRP A 16 -9.33 -11.63 12.30
C TRP A 16 -10.49 -10.68 12.02
N GLU A 17 -11.22 -10.23 13.04
CA GLU A 17 -12.33 -9.27 12.89
C GLU A 17 -11.87 -7.98 12.20
N ASN A 18 -10.68 -7.50 12.53
CA ASN A 18 -10.04 -6.33 11.91
C ASN A 18 -9.71 -6.50 10.42
N THR A 19 -9.81 -7.72 9.86
CA THR A 19 -9.67 -7.94 8.42
C THR A 19 -10.94 -7.60 7.63
N ARG A 20 -12.10 -7.48 8.29
CA ARG A 20 -13.39 -7.22 7.62
C ARG A 20 -13.39 -5.98 6.71
N PRO A 21 -12.81 -4.82 7.10
CA PRO A 21 -12.73 -3.67 6.20
C PRO A 21 -11.90 -3.95 4.93
N ILE A 22 -10.87 -4.81 5.01
CA ILE A 22 -10.05 -5.21 3.86
C ILE A 22 -10.88 -6.04 2.88
N VAL A 23 -11.61 -7.02 3.40
CA VAL A 23 -12.51 -7.88 2.62
C VAL A 23 -13.60 -7.03 1.98
N LEU A 24 -14.27 -6.17 2.76
CA LEU A 24 -15.32 -5.28 2.28
C LEU A 24 -14.82 -4.32 1.19
N ASN A 25 -13.65 -3.69 1.37
CA ASN A 25 -13.10 -2.77 0.36
C ASN A 25 -12.83 -3.49 -0.97
N ARG A 26 -12.33 -4.73 -0.91
CA ARG A 26 -12.05 -5.51 -2.12
C ARG A 26 -13.31 -6.01 -2.81
N LEU A 27 -14.26 -6.52 -2.05
CA LEU A 27 -15.50 -7.04 -2.61
C LEU A 27 -16.44 -5.93 -3.08
N SER A 28 -16.44 -4.75 -2.45
CA SER A 28 -17.21 -3.59 -2.93
C SER A 28 -16.77 -3.13 -4.31
N ARG A 29 -15.46 -3.11 -4.60
CA ARG A 29 -14.93 -2.83 -5.95
C ARG A 29 -15.42 -3.84 -7.01
N ALA A 30 -15.73 -5.06 -6.60
CA ALA A 30 -16.28 -6.09 -7.46
C ALA A 30 -17.82 -6.14 -7.42
N GLN A 31 -18.50 -5.22 -6.72
CA GLN A 31 -19.95 -5.24 -6.46
C GLN A 31 -20.44 -6.55 -5.82
N ARG A 32 -19.66 -7.10 -4.88
CA ARG A 32 -19.86 -8.39 -4.20
C ARG A 32 -19.93 -8.28 -2.68
N THR A 33 -20.47 -7.18 -2.17
CA THR A 33 -20.56 -6.95 -0.71
C THR A 33 -21.36 -8.01 0.05
N ARG A 34 -22.21 -8.78 -0.62
CA ARG A 34 -22.97 -9.90 -0.02
C ARG A 34 -22.09 -11.09 0.38
N GLU A 35 -20.93 -11.24 -0.25
CA GLU A 35 -19.99 -12.36 -0.06
C GLU A 35 -19.01 -12.12 1.10
N VAL A 36 -19.12 -10.99 1.80
CA VAL A 36 -18.17 -10.57 2.85
C VAL A 36 -18.09 -11.61 3.96
N GLU A 37 -19.22 -12.12 4.44
CA GLU A 37 -19.24 -13.10 5.54
C GLU A 37 -18.64 -14.45 5.11
N ASP A 38 -18.89 -14.88 3.87
CA ASP A 38 -18.33 -16.11 3.32
C ASP A 38 -16.81 -16.03 3.20
N VAL A 39 -16.30 -14.91 2.67
CA VAL A 39 -14.85 -14.68 2.61
C VAL A 39 -14.26 -14.58 4.02
N MET A 40 -14.93 -13.92 4.98
CA MET A 40 -14.48 -13.87 6.38
C MET A 40 -14.36 -15.27 7.01
N ASN A 41 -15.29 -16.16 6.72
CA ASN A 41 -15.22 -17.57 7.12
C ASN A 41 -14.06 -18.30 6.45
N GLU A 42 -13.80 -18.05 5.16
CA GLU A 42 -12.63 -18.60 4.47
C GLU A 42 -11.31 -18.08 5.06
N VAL A 43 -11.25 -16.81 5.48
CA VAL A 43 -10.09 -16.26 6.19
C VAL A 43 -9.86 -17.03 7.49
N TRP A 44 -10.92 -17.27 8.26
CA TRP A 44 -10.84 -18.01 9.52
C TRP A 44 -10.30 -19.43 9.31
N ILE A 45 -10.87 -20.17 8.36
CA ILE A 45 -10.47 -21.55 8.05
C ILE A 45 -9.00 -21.59 7.62
N ALA A 46 -8.62 -20.76 6.65
CA ALA A 46 -7.24 -20.73 6.14
C ALA A 46 -6.22 -20.31 7.21
N ALA A 47 -6.61 -19.41 8.11
CA ALA A 47 -5.77 -19.03 9.24
C ALA A 47 -5.67 -20.15 10.28
N ALA A 48 -6.73 -20.90 10.55
CA ALA A 48 -6.69 -22.03 11.48
C ALA A 48 -5.79 -23.16 10.94
N GLU A 49 -5.86 -23.46 9.64
CA GLU A 49 -4.99 -24.44 8.98
C GLU A 49 -3.53 -23.98 8.92
N GLY A 50 -3.31 -22.68 8.71
CA GLY A 50 -1.98 -22.09 8.57
C GLY A 50 -1.31 -21.70 9.89
N LEU A 51 -1.99 -21.85 11.03
CA LEU A 51 -1.55 -21.25 12.30
C LEU A 51 -0.17 -21.73 12.75
N ASP A 52 0.17 -22.99 12.50
CA ASP A 52 1.50 -23.56 12.85
C ASP A 52 2.64 -22.98 12.04
N SER A 53 2.34 -22.39 10.88
CA SER A 53 3.32 -21.77 10.02
C SER A 53 3.56 -20.29 10.35
N PHE A 54 2.75 -19.73 11.25
CA PHE A 54 2.94 -18.36 11.70
C PHE A 54 4.20 -18.24 12.55
N ASP A 55 5.04 -17.28 12.19
CA ASP A 55 6.33 -17.01 12.81
C ASP A 55 6.37 -15.53 13.22
N GLU A 56 6.31 -15.27 14.52
CA GLU A 56 6.30 -13.93 15.10
C GLU A 56 7.56 -13.13 14.73
N GLN A 57 8.69 -13.81 14.46
CA GLN A 57 9.92 -13.14 14.02
C GLN A 57 9.81 -12.61 12.59
N ARG A 58 8.84 -13.09 11.80
CA ARG A 58 8.59 -12.65 10.42
C ARG A 58 7.58 -11.50 10.33
N GLY A 59 6.82 -11.24 11.38
CA GLY A 59 5.89 -10.11 11.45
C GLY A 59 4.75 -10.33 12.45
N SER A 60 3.91 -9.31 12.59
CA SER A 60 2.74 -9.39 13.48
C SER A 60 1.67 -10.32 12.94
N PHE A 61 0.92 -10.94 13.86
CA PHE A 61 -0.24 -11.78 13.51
C PHE A 61 -1.27 -11.02 12.67
N GLN A 62 -1.51 -9.74 13.00
CA GLN A 62 -2.38 -8.85 12.20
C GLN A 62 -1.90 -8.73 10.75
N GLY A 63 -0.60 -8.55 10.52
CA GLY A 63 -0.05 -8.48 9.17
C GLY A 63 -0.21 -9.80 8.40
N TRP A 64 0.01 -10.92 9.08
CA TRP A 64 -0.14 -12.26 8.51
C TRP A 64 -1.59 -12.56 8.11
N ILE A 65 -2.56 -12.32 9.01
CA ILE A 65 -3.98 -12.57 8.74
C ILE A 65 -4.58 -11.59 7.73
N ASN A 66 -4.09 -10.33 7.68
CA ASN A 66 -4.43 -9.40 6.59
C ASN A 66 -4.03 -9.98 5.22
N GLY A 67 -2.86 -10.64 5.13
CA GLY A 67 -2.42 -11.32 3.92
C GLY A 67 -3.35 -12.47 3.52
N ILE A 68 -3.83 -13.25 4.49
CA ILE A 68 -4.84 -14.30 4.23
C ILE A 68 -6.14 -13.68 3.71
N ALA A 69 -6.63 -12.60 4.34
CA ALA A 69 -7.85 -11.92 3.93
C ALA A 69 -7.79 -11.37 2.50
N VAL A 70 -6.65 -10.78 2.13
CA VAL A 70 -6.39 -10.36 0.74
C VAL A 70 -6.45 -11.55 -0.22
N ARG A 71 -5.77 -12.65 0.11
CA ARG A 71 -5.74 -13.85 -0.75
C ARG A 71 -7.13 -14.47 -0.94
N GLN A 72 -7.92 -14.63 0.12
CA GLN A 72 -9.28 -15.20 0.01
C GLN A 72 -10.22 -14.27 -0.75
N SER A 73 -10.17 -12.96 -0.50
CA SER A 73 -10.95 -11.98 -1.26
C SER A 73 -10.65 -12.04 -2.76
N LEU A 74 -9.36 -12.14 -3.13
CA LEU A 74 -8.93 -12.27 -4.53
C LEU A 74 -9.31 -13.62 -5.13
N ARG A 75 -9.22 -14.70 -4.35
CA ARG A 75 -9.64 -16.04 -4.78
C ARG A 75 -11.12 -16.05 -5.13
N MET A 76 -11.97 -15.45 -4.30
CA MET A 76 -13.40 -15.34 -4.55
C MET A 76 -13.67 -14.63 -5.89
N VAL A 77 -13.18 -13.39 -6.02
CA VAL A 77 -13.34 -12.56 -7.23
C VAL A 77 -12.83 -13.29 -8.48
N ARG A 78 -11.69 -13.99 -8.39
CA ARG A 78 -11.13 -14.76 -9.51
C ARG A 78 -11.92 -16.04 -9.83
N SER A 79 -12.43 -16.74 -8.81
CA SER A 79 -13.21 -17.97 -9.01
C SER A 79 -14.55 -17.67 -9.68
N GLU A 80 -15.14 -16.53 -9.32
CA GLU A 80 -16.37 -16.05 -9.94
C GLU A 80 -16.13 -15.50 -11.34
N ALA A 81 -15.07 -14.74 -11.59
CA ALA A 81 -14.73 -14.33 -12.96
C ALA A 81 -14.59 -15.54 -13.90
N ARG A 82 -14.06 -16.66 -13.39
CA ARG A 82 -13.98 -17.92 -14.14
C ARG A 82 -15.35 -18.60 -14.29
N ARG A 83 -16.19 -18.61 -13.25
CA ARG A 83 -17.56 -19.17 -13.31
C ARG A 83 -18.48 -18.33 -14.20
N GLY A 84 -18.42 -17.01 -14.11
CA GLY A 84 -19.09 -16.05 -14.98
C GLY A 84 -18.70 -16.27 -16.43
N ASN A 85 -17.40 -16.29 -16.74
CA ASN A 85 -16.91 -16.59 -18.10
C ASN A 85 -17.35 -17.98 -18.60
N THR A 86 -17.46 -18.97 -17.71
CA THR A 86 -17.88 -20.34 -18.10
C THR A 86 -19.39 -20.42 -18.32
N THR A 87 -20.19 -19.81 -17.44
CA THR A 87 -21.65 -19.76 -17.55
C THR A 87 -22.09 -18.87 -18.70
N GLU A 88 -21.41 -17.74 -18.93
CA GLU A 88 -21.61 -16.88 -20.10
C GLU A 88 -21.12 -17.56 -21.38
N ALA A 89 -20.02 -18.31 -21.38
CA ALA A 89 -19.61 -19.10 -22.56
C ALA A 89 -20.59 -20.24 -22.88
N ILE A 90 -21.18 -20.88 -21.86
CA ILE A 90 -22.21 -21.93 -22.03
C ILE A 90 -23.53 -21.30 -22.49
N ALA A 91 -23.92 -20.16 -21.93
CA ALA A 91 -25.11 -19.42 -22.34
C ALA A 91 -24.96 -18.78 -23.73
N GLN A 92 -23.77 -18.27 -24.07
CA GLN A 92 -23.42 -17.78 -25.41
C GLN A 92 -23.34 -18.91 -26.41
N ALA A 93 -22.79 -20.08 -26.08
CA ALA A 93 -22.81 -21.23 -26.99
C ALA A 93 -24.25 -21.73 -27.26
N ALA A 94 -25.15 -21.59 -26.28
CA ALA A 94 -26.57 -21.89 -26.43
C ALA A 94 -27.37 -20.80 -27.16
N SER A 95 -26.92 -19.53 -27.15
CA SER A 95 -27.65 -18.38 -27.70
C SER A 95 -27.02 -17.72 -28.93
N SER A 96 -25.86 -18.20 -29.39
CA SER A 96 -25.14 -17.63 -30.55
C SER A 96 -25.84 -17.92 -31.87
N GLY A 97 -26.84 -17.10 -32.15
CA GLY A 97 -27.16 -16.61 -33.47
C GLY A 97 -27.10 -15.08 -33.56
N VAL A 98 -26.15 -14.43 -32.86
CA VAL A 98 -25.67 -13.03 -32.96
C VAL A 98 -26.71 -11.88 -32.90
N SER A 99 -26.60 -10.97 -31.90
CA SER A 99 -26.10 -9.58 -32.07
C SER A 99 -26.25 -8.71 -30.80
N THR A 100 -25.08 -8.33 -30.26
CA THR A 100 -24.65 -7.09 -29.58
C THR A 100 -25.50 -6.35 -28.53
N VAL A 101 -24.79 -6.09 -27.41
CA VAL A 101 -25.19 -5.56 -26.10
C VAL A 101 -24.82 -4.07 -25.96
N TYR A 102 -25.46 -3.18 -26.70
CA TYR A 102 -25.24 -1.74 -26.50
C TYR A 102 -26.58 -1.01 -26.57
N ASP A 103 -27.32 -0.94 -25.45
CA ASP A 103 -28.18 0.24 -25.21
C ASP A 103 -28.82 0.41 -23.82
N VAL A 104 -28.54 -0.42 -22.80
CA VAL A 104 -29.28 -0.33 -21.51
C VAL A 104 -28.41 0.14 -20.33
N VAL A 105 -27.15 0.51 -20.57
CA VAL A 105 -26.13 0.68 -19.52
C VAL A 105 -25.69 2.15 -19.34
N ALA A 106 -26.25 3.09 -20.11
CA ALA A 106 -25.62 4.41 -20.30
C ALA A 106 -25.88 5.47 -19.21
N GLU A 107 -26.86 5.31 -18.31
CA GLU A 107 -27.25 6.43 -17.42
C GLU A 107 -26.71 6.33 -15.97
N ASP A 108 -26.38 5.14 -15.47
CA ASP A 108 -25.87 4.94 -14.09
C ASP A 108 -24.34 4.66 -14.05
N PHE A 109 -23.73 4.43 -15.21
CA PHE A 109 -22.28 4.20 -15.35
C PHE A 109 -21.49 5.50 -15.44
N GLY A 110 -22.13 6.63 -15.77
CA GLY A 110 -21.45 7.92 -15.97
C GLY A 110 -20.70 8.40 -14.72
N ASP A 111 -21.36 8.39 -13.56
CA ASP A 111 -20.77 8.90 -12.31
C ASP A 111 -19.82 7.91 -11.65
N ALA A 112 -20.13 6.60 -11.68
CA ALA A 112 -19.25 5.57 -11.14
C ALA A 112 -17.96 5.42 -11.97
N VAL A 113 -18.06 5.47 -13.31
CA VAL A 113 -16.90 5.45 -14.21
C VAL A 113 -16.14 6.76 -14.13
N ALA A 114 -16.79 7.92 -13.99
CA ALA A 114 -16.08 9.19 -13.81
C ALA A 114 -15.26 9.22 -12.51
N GLY A 115 -15.82 8.73 -11.40
CA GLY A 115 -15.11 8.56 -10.13
C GLY A 115 -13.96 7.55 -10.22
N GLU A 116 -14.21 6.39 -10.84
CA GLU A 116 -13.19 5.33 -11.03
C GLU A 116 -12.07 5.75 -11.99
N VAL A 117 -12.38 6.47 -13.07
CA VAL A 117 -11.40 7.04 -14.01
C VAL A 117 -10.58 8.14 -13.33
N SER A 118 -11.20 8.97 -12.49
CA SER A 118 -10.50 9.98 -11.69
C SER A 118 -9.55 9.35 -10.67
N ASP A 119 -10.01 8.31 -9.95
CA ASP A 119 -9.19 7.57 -9.01
C ASP A 119 -8.03 6.84 -9.70
N TRP A 120 -8.28 6.25 -10.87
CA TRP A 120 -7.26 5.55 -11.65
C TRP A 120 -6.24 6.51 -12.25
N ALA A 121 -6.68 7.68 -12.73
CA ALA A 121 -5.80 8.76 -13.18
C ALA A 121 -4.92 9.26 -12.02
N HIS A 122 -5.50 9.45 -10.84
CA HIS A 122 -4.77 9.85 -9.64
C HIS A 122 -3.72 8.81 -9.22
N VAL A 123 -4.09 7.53 -9.18
CA VAL A 123 -3.16 6.44 -8.85
C VAL A 123 -2.06 6.33 -9.91
N SER A 124 -2.40 6.43 -11.19
CA SER A 124 -1.43 6.37 -12.28
C SER A 124 -0.43 7.52 -12.22
N GLU A 125 -0.91 8.70 -11.87
CA GLU A 125 -0.07 9.89 -11.73
C GLU A 125 0.89 9.77 -10.54
N VAL A 126 0.40 9.31 -9.39
CA VAL A 126 1.26 9.00 -8.24
C VAL A 126 2.29 7.93 -8.61
N LEU A 127 1.90 6.85 -9.30
CA LEU A 127 2.82 5.79 -9.70
C LEU A 127 3.86 6.27 -10.72
N ARG A 128 3.48 7.16 -11.65
CA ARG A 128 4.41 7.82 -12.59
C ARG A 128 5.47 8.61 -11.83
N MET A 129 5.05 9.48 -10.90
CA MET A 129 5.95 10.27 -10.07
C MET A 129 6.83 9.39 -9.17
N VAL A 130 6.29 8.33 -8.57
CA VAL A 130 7.08 7.37 -7.78
C VAL A 130 8.14 6.71 -8.65
N ARG A 131 7.79 6.29 -9.87
CA ARG A 131 8.75 5.71 -10.81
C ARG A 131 9.86 6.69 -11.19
N ALA A 132 9.55 7.98 -11.30
CA ALA A 132 10.54 9.03 -11.54
C ALA A 132 11.44 9.29 -10.30
N ALA A 133 10.86 9.26 -9.10
CA ALA A 133 11.57 9.56 -7.84
C ALA A 133 12.44 8.40 -7.31
N VAL A 134 12.20 7.17 -7.75
CA VAL A 134 12.99 6.01 -7.28
C VAL A 134 14.34 6.00 -7.99
N SER A 135 15.43 6.02 -7.20
CA SER A 135 16.81 6.10 -7.72
C SER A 135 17.22 4.97 -8.66
N GLN A 136 16.55 3.82 -8.59
CA GLN A 136 16.80 2.68 -9.47
C GLN A 136 15.48 2.05 -9.92
N ARG A 137 15.14 2.14 -11.22
CA ARG A 137 13.87 1.64 -11.79
C ARG A 137 13.53 0.20 -11.37
N ARG A 138 14.54 -0.67 -11.28
CA ARG A 138 14.36 -2.07 -10.83
C ARG A 138 13.70 -2.22 -9.45
N LEU A 139 13.86 -1.24 -8.55
CA LEU A 139 13.26 -1.28 -7.21
C LEU A 139 11.75 -1.00 -7.27
N PHE A 140 11.35 -0.08 -8.14
CA PHE A 140 9.94 0.15 -8.46
C PHE A 140 9.33 -1.11 -9.10
N ASP A 141 9.98 -1.66 -10.12
CA ASP A 141 9.47 -2.84 -10.83
C ASP A 141 9.32 -4.04 -9.88
N ARG A 142 10.28 -4.29 -8.99
CA ARG A 142 10.20 -5.35 -7.96
C ARG A 142 9.05 -5.12 -6.99
N SER A 143 8.83 -3.87 -6.57
CA SER A 143 7.71 -3.49 -5.70
C SER A 143 6.36 -3.75 -6.39
N MET A 144 6.25 -3.41 -7.68
CA MET A 144 5.03 -3.69 -8.46
C MET A 144 4.82 -5.19 -8.64
N ARG A 145 5.86 -5.95 -8.97
CA ARG A 145 5.76 -7.42 -9.11
C ARG A 145 5.43 -8.10 -7.77
N LEU A 146 5.94 -7.62 -6.65
CA LEU A 146 5.55 -8.10 -5.32
C LEU A 146 4.04 -7.96 -5.10
N ILE A 147 3.45 -6.83 -5.47
CA ILE A 147 2.00 -6.58 -5.32
C ILE A 147 1.19 -7.39 -6.35
N LEU A 148 1.58 -7.34 -7.62
CA LEU A 148 0.79 -7.84 -8.75
C LEU A 148 0.95 -9.34 -9.00
N GLU A 149 2.16 -9.87 -8.83
CA GLU A 149 2.48 -11.29 -9.11
C GLU A 149 2.52 -12.16 -7.86
N CYS A 150 2.75 -11.57 -6.69
CA CYS A 150 2.95 -12.28 -5.42
C CYS A 150 1.94 -11.88 -4.33
N ASP A 151 0.93 -11.05 -4.66
CA ASP A 151 -0.13 -10.61 -3.74
C ASP A 151 0.40 -10.02 -2.41
N GLY A 152 1.59 -9.42 -2.41
CA GLY A 152 2.27 -8.87 -1.23
C GLY A 152 3.01 -9.91 -0.37
N ASP A 153 3.04 -11.18 -0.76
CA ASP A 153 3.81 -12.22 -0.08
C ASP A 153 5.31 -12.06 -0.36
N VAL A 154 6.00 -11.46 0.62
CA VAL A 154 7.43 -11.21 0.59
C VAL A 154 8.23 -12.52 0.52
N GLY A 155 7.77 -13.59 1.19
CA GLY A 155 8.49 -14.86 1.24
C GLY A 155 8.49 -15.55 -0.12
N GLU A 156 7.35 -15.56 -0.79
CA GLU A 156 7.21 -16.06 -2.16
C GLU A 156 7.97 -15.20 -3.16
N ALA A 157 7.79 -13.88 -3.10
CA ALA A 157 8.49 -12.95 -3.97
C ALA A 157 10.02 -13.03 -3.81
N ALA A 158 10.53 -13.19 -2.58
CA ALA A 158 11.95 -13.36 -2.32
C ALA A 158 12.54 -14.60 -3.01
N ARG A 159 11.85 -15.75 -2.92
CA ARG A 159 12.25 -16.98 -3.62
C ARG A 159 12.20 -16.79 -5.14
N ARG A 160 11.09 -16.24 -5.65
CA ARG A 160 10.87 -16.06 -7.09
C ARG A 160 11.83 -15.06 -7.72
N PHE A 161 12.22 -14.01 -7.01
CA PHE A 161 13.11 -12.98 -7.52
C PHE A 161 14.60 -13.26 -7.24
N GLY A 162 14.91 -14.26 -6.40
CA GLY A 162 16.27 -14.55 -5.95
C GLY A 162 16.86 -13.43 -5.09
N ILE A 163 16.05 -12.82 -4.21
CA ILE A 163 16.43 -11.67 -3.38
C ILE A 163 16.18 -12.01 -1.92
N ALA A 164 17.06 -11.57 -1.02
CA ALA A 164 16.84 -11.70 0.41
C ALA A 164 15.54 -10.96 0.84
N ALA A 165 14.65 -11.67 1.55
CA ALA A 165 13.38 -11.12 2.02
C ALA A 165 13.52 -9.79 2.81
N PRO A 166 14.53 -9.59 3.68
CA PRO A 166 14.76 -8.29 4.32
C PRO A 166 15.03 -7.15 3.34
N ALA A 167 15.82 -7.39 2.29
CA ALA A 167 16.13 -6.38 1.27
C ALA A 167 14.92 -6.06 0.38
N LEU A 168 14.10 -7.07 0.08
CA LEU A 168 12.83 -6.87 -0.64
C LEU A 168 11.85 -6.04 0.20
N ARG A 169 11.71 -6.34 1.50
CA ARG A 169 10.91 -5.52 2.42
C ARG A 169 11.37 -4.08 2.46
N ASP A 170 12.66 -3.87 2.61
CA ASP A 170 13.25 -2.53 2.69
C ASP A 170 13.01 -1.73 1.40
N SER A 171 13.33 -2.31 0.24
CA SER A 171 13.09 -1.64 -1.05
C SER A 171 11.60 -1.37 -1.32
N HIS A 172 10.71 -2.31 -1.01
CA HIS A 172 9.26 -2.11 -1.13
C HIS A 172 8.75 -1.00 -0.20
N ARG A 173 9.19 -1.00 1.06
CA ARG A 173 8.88 0.07 2.02
C ARG A 173 9.33 1.43 1.50
N ASN A 174 10.52 1.51 0.91
CA ASN A 174 11.03 2.75 0.34
C ASN A 174 10.15 3.29 -0.82
N VAL A 175 9.63 2.39 -1.66
CA VAL A 175 8.67 2.76 -2.72
C VAL A 175 7.34 3.24 -2.11
N LEU A 176 6.83 2.56 -1.08
CA LEU A 176 5.59 2.98 -0.40
C LEU A 176 5.72 4.34 0.29
N ASP A 177 6.87 4.65 0.90
CA ASP A 177 7.10 5.96 1.51
C ASP A 177 7.11 7.08 0.48
N LEU A 178 7.71 6.86 -0.69
CA LEU A 178 7.63 7.81 -1.79
C LEU A 178 6.20 8.00 -2.27
N ALA A 179 5.45 6.91 -2.45
CA ALA A 179 4.05 6.98 -2.87
C ALA A 179 3.20 7.79 -1.89
N ARG A 180 3.38 7.57 -0.57
CA ARG A 180 2.66 8.31 0.47
C ARG A 180 3.03 9.79 0.49
N VAL A 181 4.32 10.11 0.37
CA VAL A 181 4.80 11.49 0.34
C VAL A 181 4.25 12.24 -0.88
N ILE A 182 4.36 11.63 -2.07
CA ILE A 182 3.86 12.21 -3.32
C ILE A 182 2.35 12.40 -3.25
N GLN A 183 1.59 11.38 -2.81
CA GLN A 183 0.14 11.48 -2.66
C GLN A 183 -0.25 12.66 -1.74
N ARG A 184 0.34 12.75 -0.55
CA ARG A 184 0.02 13.82 0.42
C ARG A 184 0.43 15.20 -0.07
N ALA A 185 1.56 15.28 -0.77
CA ALA A 185 2.04 16.51 -1.40
C ALA A 185 1.08 16.97 -2.51
N LEU A 186 0.65 16.06 -3.41
CA LEU A 186 -0.33 16.35 -4.46
C LEU A 186 -1.67 16.79 -3.88
N SER A 187 -2.21 16.06 -2.90
CA SER A 187 -3.46 16.47 -2.24
C SER A 187 -3.36 17.86 -1.63
N SER A 188 -2.21 18.19 -1.04
CA SER A 188 -1.96 19.51 -0.45
C SER A 188 -1.77 20.59 -1.51
N TYR A 189 -1.12 20.30 -2.64
CA TYR A 189 -0.99 21.21 -3.78
C TYR A 189 -2.36 21.59 -4.34
N TRP A 190 -3.21 20.60 -4.61
CA TRP A 190 -4.56 20.84 -5.13
C TRP A 190 -5.43 21.63 -4.14
N ARG A 191 -5.40 21.25 -2.85
CA ARG A 191 -6.10 22.00 -1.80
C ARG A 191 -5.65 23.46 -1.72
N ARG A 192 -4.35 23.74 -1.80
CA ARG A 192 -3.82 25.11 -1.76
C ARG A 192 -4.29 25.95 -2.94
N ARG A 193 -4.46 25.35 -4.12
CA ARG A 193 -5.02 26.04 -5.30
C ARG A 193 -6.51 26.33 -5.13
N GLU A 194 -7.27 25.38 -4.61
CA GLU A 194 -8.69 25.53 -4.33
C GLU A 194 -8.94 26.63 -3.28
N GLU A 195 -8.18 26.60 -2.19
CA GLU A 195 -8.22 27.59 -1.10
C GLU A 195 -7.51 28.91 -1.44
N ARG A 196 -6.91 29.04 -2.63
CA ARG A 196 -6.14 30.22 -3.10
C ARG A 196 -5.08 30.70 -2.11
N VAL A 197 -4.34 29.75 -1.54
CA VAL A 197 -3.29 30.02 -0.55
C VAL A 197 -2.04 30.55 -1.24
N ASP A 198 -1.75 31.85 -1.06
CA ASP A 198 -0.63 32.56 -1.70
C ASP A 198 0.67 32.63 -0.87
N ARG A 199 0.69 32.04 0.34
CA ARG A 199 1.93 31.96 1.14
C ARG A 199 2.88 30.91 0.58
N ALA A 200 4.20 31.07 0.76
CA ALA A 200 5.16 30.01 0.43
C ALA A 200 4.88 28.68 1.19
N VAL A 201 5.40 27.57 0.64
CA VAL A 201 5.37 26.26 1.30
C VAL A 201 6.16 26.34 2.60
N SER A 202 5.51 26.01 3.71
CA SER A 202 6.12 26.05 5.03
C SER A 202 6.73 24.71 5.40
N PHE A 203 7.65 24.71 6.37
CA PHE A 203 8.18 23.47 6.92
C PHE A 203 7.09 22.56 7.53
N ARG A 204 6.02 23.14 8.08
CA ARG A 204 4.86 22.38 8.57
C ARG A 204 4.14 21.65 7.44
N ASP A 205 4.00 22.25 6.26
CA ASP A 205 3.38 21.60 5.11
C ASP A 205 4.22 20.38 4.66
N LEU A 206 5.55 20.51 4.68
CA LEU A 206 6.47 19.41 4.37
C LEU A 206 6.38 18.27 5.38
N LEU A 207 6.34 18.57 6.69
CA LEU A 207 6.19 17.55 7.72
C LEU A 207 4.89 16.74 7.57
N ASN A 208 3.79 17.39 7.18
CA ASN A 208 2.50 16.72 6.97
C ASN A 208 2.53 15.72 5.80
N CYS A 209 3.49 15.85 4.88
CA CYS A 209 3.67 14.91 3.77
C CYS A 209 4.43 13.65 4.17
N LEU A 210 5.24 13.68 5.25
CA LEU A 210 6.05 12.54 5.66
C LEU A 210 5.20 11.36 6.17
N PRO A 211 5.66 10.11 6.02
CA PRO A 211 4.98 8.94 6.57
C PRO A 211 4.70 9.09 8.08
N ALA A 212 3.54 8.61 8.55
CA ALA A 212 3.12 8.76 9.94
C ALA A 212 4.03 7.98 10.91
N GLU A 213 4.24 8.54 12.10
CA GLU A 213 5.12 8.00 13.15
C GLU A 213 4.54 6.74 13.85
N SER A 214 3.26 6.43 13.63
CA SER A 214 2.57 5.27 14.23
C SER A 214 3.07 3.93 13.70
N GLU A 215 3.90 3.92 12.65
CA GLU A 215 4.66 2.75 12.26
C GLU A 215 5.99 2.76 13.02
N GLU A 216 6.15 1.89 14.02
CA GLU A 216 7.29 1.80 14.95
C GLU A 216 8.67 1.90 14.26
N SER A 217 8.78 1.42 13.01
CA SER A 217 9.99 1.47 12.18
C SER A 217 10.28 2.81 11.47
N ARG A 218 9.43 3.83 11.60
CA ARG A 218 9.47 5.10 10.84
C ARG A 218 9.37 6.38 11.67
N ALA A 219 9.20 6.29 12.99
CA ALA A 219 9.15 7.45 13.90
C ALA A 219 10.42 8.35 13.79
N TRP A 220 11.53 7.77 13.34
CA TRP A 220 12.78 8.50 13.11
C TRP A 220 12.68 9.53 11.97
N ILE A 221 11.82 9.37 10.96
CA ILE A 221 11.77 10.27 9.79
C ILE A 221 11.34 11.67 10.24
N GLY A 222 10.21 11.76 10.96
CA GLY A 222 9.71 13.02 11.52
C GLY A 222 10.64 13.61 12.57
N THR A 223 11.26 12.74 13.39
CA THR A 223 12.23 13.16 14.41
C THR A 223 13.47 13.80 13.80
N ILE A 224 14.08 13.17 12.78
CA ILE A 224 15.22 13.73 12.04
C ILE A 224 14.81 15.02 11.34
N ALA A 225 13.66 15.08 10.67
CA ALA A 225 13.21 16.29 9.99
C ALA A 225 13.12 17.47 10.96
N ARG A 226 12.51 17.29 12.13
CA ARG A 226 12.40 18.33 13.17
C ARG A 226 13.75 18.72 13.75
N ALA A 227 14.62 17.75 14.02
CA ALA A 227 15.98 17.98 14.51
C ALA A 227 16.82 18.80 13.52
N VAL A 228 16.71 18.49 12.23
CA VAL A 228 17.39 19.21 11.16
C VAL A 228 16.87 20.65 11.05
N ALA A 229 15.56 20.84 11.13
CA ALA A 229 14.96 22.17 11.09
C ALA A 229 15.37 23.04 12.29
N SER A 230 15.44 22.48 13.50
CA SER A 230 15.87 23.23 14.69
C SER A 230 17.33 23.66 14.65
N ARG A 231 18.17 23.00 13.85
CA ARG A 231 19.56 23.38 13.59
C ARG A 231 19.76 24.21 12.31
N GLY A 232 18.68 24.70 11.69
CA GLY A 232 18.76 25.59 10.53
C GLY A 232 18.95 24.89 9.18
N GLY A 233 18.70 23.58 9.10
CA GLY A 233 18.64 22.84 7.84
C GLY A 233 19.70 21.74 7.68
N PHE A 234 19.59 20.98 6.58
CA PHE A 234 20.39 19.77 6.32
C PHE A 234 21.90 20.00 6.22
N GLY A 235 22.33 21.23 5.89
CA GLY A 235 23.76 21.58 5.86
C GLY A 235 24.41 21.67 7.24
N ASN A 236 23.62 21.77 8.32
CA ASN A 236 24.10 22.00 9.68
C ASN A 236 24.00 20.76 10.58
N VAL A 237 23.59 19.61 10.02
CA VAL A 237 23.42 18.36 10.76
C VAL A 237 24.20 17.25 10.07
N SER A 238 25.15 16.68 10.79
CA SER A 238 25.92 15.54 10.33
C SER A 238 25.24 14.20 10.69
N ALA A 239 25.73 13.11 10.10
CA ALA A 239 25.31 11.76 10.50
C ALA A 239 25.67 11.45 11.97
N ALA A 240 26.77 12.00 12.48
CA ALA A 240 27.18 11.83 13.87
C ALA A 240 26.22 12.55 14.83
N ASP A 241 25.75 13.75 14.48
CA ASP A 241 24.72 14.45 15.26
C ASP A 241 23.43 13.62 15.33
N VAL A 242 22.98 13.08 14.20
CA VAL A 242 21.78 12.23 14.16
C VAL A 242 21.99 10.98 15.02
N ALA A 243 23.14 10.32 14.90
CA ALA A 243 23.48 9.13 15.71
C ALA A 243 23.45 9.44 17.21
N GLN A 244 24.01 10.57 17.63
CA GLN A 244 23.98 11.02 19.03
C GLN A 244 22.55 11.30 19.50
N MET A 245 21.70 11.88 18.65
CA MET A 245 20.33 12.24 19.01
C MET A 245 19.37 11.04 19.05
N THR A 246 19.59 10.02 18.21
CA THR A 246 18.67 8.88 18.06
C THR A 246 19.19 7.58 18.67
N GLY A 247 20.46 7.53 19.10
CA GLY A 247 21.12 6.31 19.57
C GLY A 247 21.45 5.30 18.47
N MET A 248 21.26 5.67 17.19
CA MET A 248 21.55 4.80 16.06
C MET A 248 23.05 4.69 15.79
N ALA A 249 23.49 3.58 15.17
CA ALA A 249 24.82 3.52 14.57
C ALA A 249 24.97 4.61 13.50
N GLU A 250 26.16 5.21 13.39
CA GLU A 250 26.41 6.35 12.50
C GLU A 250 26.12 6.03 11.02
N VAL A 251 26.38 4.79 10.58
CA VAL A 251 26.06 4.32 9.22
C VAL A 251 24.55 4.34 8.97
N THR A 252 23.76 3.88 9.94
CA THR A 252 22.30 3.92 9.88
C THR A 252 21.80 5.36 9.91
N ALA A 253 22.36 6.19 10.79
CA ALA A 253 22.03 7.60 10.88
C ALA A 253 22.29 8.35 9.57
N ARG A 254 23.40 8.06 8.88
CA ARG A 254 23.72 8.60 7.55
C ARG A 254 22.66 8.21 6.52
N HIS A 255 22.26 6.95 6.50
CA HIS A 255 21.21 6.46 5.60
C HIS A 255 19.87 7.16 5.88
N CYS A 256 19.47 7.23 7.15
CA CYS A 256 18.25 7.90 7.58
C CYS A 256 18.24 9.39 7.22
N LEU A 257 19.35 10.11 7.46
CA LEU A 257 19.49 11.52 7.12
C LEU A 257 19.33 11.76 5.62
N ALA A 258 20.04 10.98 4.79
CA ALA A 258 19.94 11.06 3.33
C ALA A 258 18.51 10.76 2.85
N ARG A 259 17.87 9.74 3.46
CA ARG A 259 16.51 9.33 3.13
C ARG A 259 15.48 10.42 3.47
N THR A 260 15.56 11.01 4.67
CA THR A 260 14.66 12.10 5.08
C THR A 260 14.86 13.33 4.20
N SER A 261 16.10 13.68 3.88
CA SER A 261 16.42 14.79 2.97
C SER A 261 15.77 14.58 1.60
N TRP A 262 15.92 13.38 1.03
CA TRP A 262 15.30 13.01 -0.24
C TRP A 262 13.77 13.10 -0.21
N LEU A 263 13.12 12.55 0.82
CA LEU A 263 11.66 12.60 0.95
C LEU A 263 11.14 14.05 1.06
N LEU A 264 11.81 14.91 1.83
CA LEU A 264 11.43 16.31 1.95
C LEU A 264 11.64 17.10 0.67
N MET A 265 12.70 16.79 -0.09
CA MET A 265 12.90 17.41 -1.40
C MET A 265 11.79 17.02 -2.38
N ILE A 266 11.46 15.73 -2.49
CA ILE A 266 10.33 15.26 -3.30
C ILE A 266 9.00 15.91 -2.86
N ALA A 267 8.73 15.93 -1.54
CA ALA A 267 7.54 16.58 -1.00
C ALA A 267 7.45 18.04 -1.42
N ARG A 268 8.56 18.79 -1.31
CA ARG A 268 8.64 20.20 -1.66
C ARG A 268 8.35 20.43 -3.14
N THR A 269 9.04 19.71 -4.03
CA THR A 269 8.88 19.86 -5.48
C THR A 269 7.42 19.63 -5.89
N VAL A 270 6.79 18.56 -5.40
CA VAL A 270 5.39 18.25 -5.70
C VAL A 270 4.43 19.26 -5.07
N LEU A 271 4.69 19.73 -3.84
CA LEU A 271 3.85 20.75 -3.18
C LEU A 271 3.89 22.11 -3.89
N GLU A 272 5.02 22.47 -4.47
CA GLU A 272 5.21 23.74 -5.17
C GLU A 272 4.65 23.67 -6.60
N ASN A 273 4.92 22.57 -7.32
CA ASN A 273 4.67 22.49 -8.77
C ASN A 273 3.50 21.58 -9.16
N GLY A 274 3.07 20.68 -8.29
CA GLY A 274 2.11 19.62 -8.61
C GLY A 274 2.70 18.51 -9.49
N ASP A 275 4.03 18.49 -9.67
CA ASP A 275 4.76 17.51 -10.47
C ASP A 275 6.21 17.33 -9.96
N LEU A 276 6.92 16.34 -10.49
CA LEU A 276 8.34 16.06 -10.29
C LEU A 276 9.22 16.33 -11.52
N GLU A 277 8.62 16.62 -12.69
CA GLU A 277 9.32 16.92 -13.95
C GLU A 277 9.46 18.42 -14.21
#